data_AF-A0A5K7Z3S3-F1
#
_entry.id   AF-A0A5K7Z3S3-F1
#
_cell.length_a   1.000
_cell.length_b   1.000
_cell.length_c   1.000
_cell.angle_alpha   90.00
_cell.angle_beta   90.00
_cell.angle_gamma   90.00
#
_symmetry.space_group_name_H-M   'P 1'
#
loop_
_entity.id
_entity.type
_entity.pdbx_description
1 polymer ?
#
loop_
_entity_poly.entity_id
_entity_poly.type
_entity_poly.pdbx_seq_one_letter_code
_entity_poly.pdbx_strand_id
1 'polypeptide(L)'
;MSTRWDGTWTYKLGVASALNPTWSLFSGIICDPRPTPDDTPDPLVPAGDRLDFTFGLGFDRRAWHIDAAYLLVTSENCRFDSTNSEFSDWGMSTVSGELEDFVTHALAIRVNYRF
;
A
#
# COMPACT_ATOMS: atom_id res chain seq x y z
N MET A 1 -18.33 -9.25 -19.71
CA MET A 1 -19.07 -9.03 -18.45
C MET A 1 -18.38 -7.86 -17.75
N SER A 2 -19.07 -6.78 -17.36
CA SER A 2 -18.41 -5.57 -16.83
C SER A 2 -17.79 -5.84 -15.45
N THR A 3 -16.50 -5.57 -15.25
CA THR A 3 -15.88 -5.53 -13.92
C THR A 3 -16.63 -4.52 -13.05
N ARG A 4 -17.31 -5.01 -12.01
CA ARG A 4 -18.09 -4.17 -11.09
C ARG A 4 -17.22 -3.78 -9.91
N TRP A 5 -16.40 -2.75 -10.09
CA TRP A 5 -15.56 -2.22 -9.02
C TRP A 5 -16.43 -1.68 -7.88
N ASP A 6 -16.12 -2.06 -6.65
CA ASP A 6 -16.79 -1.53 -5.45
C ASP A 6 -16.03 -0.32 -4.91
N GLY A 7 -16.76 0.61 -4.30
CA GLY A 7 -16.16 1.75 -3.61
C GLY A 7 -15.43 1.27 -2.36
N THR A 8 -14.11 1.43 -2.31
CA THR A 8 -13.29 1.15 -1.12
C THR A 8 -12.91 2.44 -0.36
N TRP A 9 -12.51 2.28 0.90
CA TRP A 9 -12.03 3.35 1.77
C TRP A 9 -10.70 2.99 2.39
N THR A 10 -9.70 3.88 2.28
CA THR A 10 -8.43 3.75 2.99
C THR A 10 -8.48 4.49 4.33
N TYR A 11 -8.11 3.82 5.41
CA TYR A 11 -8.03 4.40 6.75
C TYR A 11 -6.57 4.57 7.16
N LYS A 12 -6.23 5.73 7.75
CA LYS A 12 -4.86 6.05 8.18
C LYS A 12 -4.88 6.60 9.60
N LEU A 13 -4.04 6.06 10.46
CA LEU A 13 -3.84 6.54 11.83
C LEU A 13 -2.36 6.64 12.14
N GLY A 14 -1.93 7.73 12.76
CA GLY A 14 -0.53 7.94 13.10
C GLY A 14 -0.35 8.78 14.35
N VAL A 15 0.84 8.64 14.95
CA VAL A 15 1.30 9.40 16.09
C VAL A 15 2.64 10.04 15.75
N ALA A 16 2.83 11.28 16.19
CA ALA A 16 4.10 11.98 16.12
C ALA A 16 4.44 12.56 17.49
N SER A 17 5.70 12.44 17.90
CA SER A 17 6.18 12.90 19.19
C SER A 17 7.58 13.50 19.07
N ALA A 18 7.77 14.69 19.64
CA ALA A 18 9.09 15.27 19.82
C ALA A 18 9.78 14.59 21.00
N LEU A 19 10.85 13.84 20.74
CA LEU A 19 11.64 13.21 21.80
C LEU A 19 12.47 14.24 22.55
N ASN A 20 12.95 15.25 21.84
CA ASN A 20 13.69 16.42 22.35
C ASN A 20 13.71 17.51 21.26
N PRO A 21 14.30 18.70 21.49
CA PRO A 21 14.33 19.78 20.49
C PRO A 21 15.07 19.46 19.18
N THR A 22 15.78 18.33 19.10
CA THR A 22 16.56 17.90 17.94
C THR A 22 15.94 16.70 17.23
N TRP A 23 15.17 15.86 17.93
CA TRP A 23 14.68 14.59 17.40
C TRP A 23 13.17 14.47 17.58
N SER A 24 12.51 14.11 16.48
CA SER A 24 11.10 13.74 16.45
C SER A 24 10.94 12.32 15.94
N LEU A 25 9.91 11.64 16.41
CA LEU A 25 9.55 10.30 15.97
C LEU A 25 8.11 10.31 15.44
N PHE A 26 7.87 9.64 14.32
CA PHE A 26 6.53 9.41 13.80
C PHE A 26 6.33 7.94 13.43
N SER A 27 5.13 7.44 13.67
CA SER A 27 4.72 6.11 13.23
C SER A 27 3.24 6.09 12.90
N GLY A 28 2.81 5.09 12.14
CA GLY A 28 1.41 4.98 11.75
C GLY A 28 1.08 3.66 11.08
N ILE A 29 -0.21 3.44 10.91
CA ILE A 29 -0.80 2.26 10.28
C ILE A 29 -1.79 2.71 9.21
N ILE A 30 -1.84 1.95 8.11
CA ILE A 30 -2.74 2.18 6.98
C ILE A 30 -3.50 0.89 6.74
N CYS A 31 -4.82 0.95 6.80
CA CYS A 31 -5.69 -0.15 6.38
C CYS A 31 -6.27 0.21 5.01
N ASP A 32 -5.97 -0.58 3.99
CA ASP A 32 -6.33 -0.31 2.60
C ASP A 32 -6.99 -1.54 1.95
N PRO A 33 -8.32 -1.69 2.11
CA PRO A 33 -9.07 -2.79 1.51
C PRO A 33 -9.09 -2.71 -0.01
N ARG A 34 -9.07 -3.87 -0.68
CA ARG A 34 -9.05 -3.95 -2.14
C ARG A 34 -10.37 -3.46 -2.75
N PRO A 35 -10.32 -2.77 -3.90
CA PRO A 35 -11.53 -2.34 -4.61
C PRO A 35 -12.12 -3.43 -5.54
N THR A 36 -11.40 -4.53 -5.73
CA THR A 36 -11.79 -5.61 -6.66
C THR A 36 -12.68 -6.63 -5.92
N PRO A 37 -13.90 -6.91 -6.40
CA PRO A 37 -14.76 -7.92 -5.79
C PRO A 37 -14.19 -9.33 -5.93
N ASP A 38 -14.45 -10.16 -4.93
CA ASP A 38 -14.08 -11.58 -4.88
C ASP A 38 -14.61 -12.38 -6.09
N ASP A 39 -15.77 -11.97 -6.63
CA ASP A 39 -16.47 -12.67 -7.73
C ASP A 39 -15.95 -12.32 -9.13
N THR A 40 -15.23 -11.19 -9.28
CA THR A 40 -14.62 -10.79 -10.57
C THR A 40 -13.19 -10.27 -10.36
N PRO A 41 -12.27 -11.10 -9.86
CA PRO A 41 -10.90 -10.69 -9.66
C PRO A 41 -10.23 -10.41 -11.01
N ASP A 42 -9.61 -9.23 -11.11
CA ASP A 42 -8.88 -8.81 -12.30
C ASP A 42 -7.46 -9.39 -12.27
N PRO A 43 -7.13 -10.34 -13.17
CA PRO A 43 -5.80 -10.95 -13.21
C PRO A 43 -4.69 -9.97 -13.63
N LEU A 44 -5.02 -8.79 -14.18
CA LEU A 44 -4.04 -7.74 -14.51
C LEU A 44 -3.68 -6.87 -13.30
N VAL A 45 -4.56 -6.80 -12.29
CA VAL A 45 -4.32 -6.07 -11.03
C VAL A 45 -4.64 -6.99 -9.84
N PRO A 46 -3.89 -8.08 -9.68
CA PRO A 46 -4.10 -8.97 -8.56
C PRO A 46 -3.61 -8.22 -7.31
N ALA A 47 -4.54 -7.82 -6.44
CA ALA A 47 -4.25 -7.09 -5.22
C ALA A 47 -5.17 -7.59 -4.12
N GLY A 48 -4.58 -7.97 -2.98
CA GLY A 48 -5.29 -8.28 -1.75
C GLY A 48 -5.53 -7.03 -0.90
N ASP A 49 -6.20 -7.22 0.23
CA ASP A 49 -6.27 -6.22 1.27
C ASP A 49 -4.87 -5.95 1.82
N ARG A 50 -4.60 -4.67 2.14
CA ARG A 50 -3.29 -4.24 2.61
C ARG A 50 -3.34 -3.66 4.01
N LEU A 51 -2.35 -4.04 4.80
CA LEU A 51 -2.04 -3.44 6.09
C LEU A 51 -0.61 -2.90 6.03
N ASP A 52 -0.47 -1.58 6.06
CA ASP A 52 0.84 -0.94 5.95
C ASP A 52 1.25 -0.30 7.27
N PHE A 53 2.55 -0.34 7.55
CA PHE A 53 3.16 0.26 8.72
C PHE A 53 4.16 1.32 8.30
N THR A 54 4.11 2.47 8.96
CA THR A 54 5.04 3.57 8.75
C THR A 54 5.83 3.84 10.02
N PHE A 55 7.10 4.16 9.83
CA PHE A 55 8.01 4.59 10.89
C PHE A 55 8.96 5.64 10.34
N GLY A 56 9.28 6.66 11.12
CA GLY A 56 10.33 7.59 10.73
C GLY A 56 10.77 8.53 11.83
N LEU A 57 11.86 9.23 11.54
CA LEU A 57 12.59 10.10 12.44
C LEU A 57 12.81 11.45 11.77
N GLY A 58 12.54 12.51 12.52
CA GLY A 58 12.86 13.89 12.17
C GLY A 58 14.08 14.37 12.95
N PHE A 59 14.94 15.13 12.28
CA PHE A 59 16.15 15.73 12.82
C PHE A 59 16.17 17.23 12.57
N ASP A 60 16.19 17.99 13.65
CA ASP A 60 16.17 19.45 13.67
C ASP A 60 17.51 20.03 14.13
N ARG A 61 18.15 20.84 13.27
CA ARG A 61 19.38 21.54 13.63
C ARG A 61 19.49 22.90 12.96
N ARG A 62 19.39 23.96 13.77
CA ARG A 62 19.47 25.37 13.33
C ARG A 62 18.40 25.68 12.27
N ALA A 63 18.83 25.85 11.02
CA ALA A 63 17.97 26.12 9.87
C ALA A 63 17.55 24.84 9.12
N TRP A 64 18.12 23.69 9.47
CA TRP A 64 17.89 22.41 8.79
C TRP A 64 16.85 21.57 9.53
N HIS A 65 15.96 20.96 8.75
CA HIS A 65 15.06 19.90 9.19
C HIS A 65 15.12 18.74 8.19
N ILE A 66 15.44 17.54 8.67
CA ILE A 66 15.61 16.34 7.84
C ILE A 66 14.71 15.25 8.37
N ASP A 67 13.96 14.58 7.49
CA ASP A 67 13.20 13.38 7.85
C ASP A 67 13.70 12.18 7.09
N ALA A 68 13.73 11.03 7.77
CA ALA A 68 13.86 9.72 7.18
C ALA A 68 12.65 8.88 7.56
N ALA A 69 12.01 8.24 6.58
CA ALA A 69 10.83 7.42 6.79
C ALA A 69 10.95 6.08 6.07
N TYR A 70 10.29 5.09 6.62
CA TYR A 70 10.17 3.75 6.11
C TYR A 70 8.71 3.32 6.13
N LEU A 71 8.27 2.71 5.04
CA LEU A 71 6.94 2.15 4.86
C LEU A 71 7.10 0.66 4.53
N LEU A 72 6.44 -0.17 5.33
CA LEU A 72 6.29 -1.60 5.13
C LEU A 72 4.85 -1.87 4.70
N VAL A 73 4.67 -2.36 3.49
CA VAL A 73 3.36 -2.75 2.95
C VAL A 73 3.25 -4.26 3.05
N THR A 74 2.20 -4.75 3.71
CA THR A 74 1.89 -6.18 3.76
C THR A 74 0.55 -6.42 3.08
N SER A 75 0.50 -7.39 2.17
CA SER A 75 -0.71 -7.78 1.46
C SER A 75 -1.13 -9.18 1.89
N GLU A 76 -2.43 -9.39 2.01
CA GLU A 76 -3.02 -10.73 2.17
C GLU A 76 -3.12 -11.47 0.82
N ASN A 77 -3.15 -12.80 0.88
CA ASN A 77 -3.29 -13.69 -0.27
C ASN A 77 -4.54 -13.37 -1.10
N CYS A 78 -4.36 -13.32 -2.42
CA CYS A 78 -5.46 -13.12 -3.36
C CYS A 78 -5.52 -14.28 -4.34
N ARG A 79 -6.56 -15.11 -4.24
CA ARG A 79 -6.88 -16.14 -5.24
C ARG A 79 -7.83 -15.59 -6.29
N PHE A 80 -7.59 -15.95 -7.54
CA PHE A 80 -8.48 -15.61 -8.64
C PHE A 80 -8.75 -16.84 -9.51
N ASP A 81 -10.04 -17.13 -9.68
CA ASP A 81 -10.54 -18.15 -10.58
C ASP A 81 -11.58 -17.51 -11.51
N SER A 82 -11.09 -16.95 -12.61
CA SER A 82 -11.90 -16.14 -13.53
C SER A 82 -12.09 -16.88 -14.85
N THR A 83 -13.35 -17.23 -15.16
CA THR A 83 -13.77 -17.54 -16.53
C THR A 83 -14.00 -16.22 -17.26
N ASN A 84 -12.93 -15.61 -17.76
CA ASN A 84 -12.99 -14.28 -18.34
C ASN A 84 -13.21 -14.32 -19.86
N SER A 85 -14.37 -13.83 -20.31
CA SER A 85 -14.75 -13.77 -21.74
C SER A 85 -13.91 -12.78 -22.56
N GLU A 86 -13.05 -11.97 -21.94
CA GLU A 86 -12.16 -11.04 -22.66
C GLU A 86 -10.95 -11.72 -23.28
N PHE A 87 -10.53 -12.88 -22.76
CA PHE A 87 -9.39 -13.64 -23.27
C PHE A 87 -9.80 -14.80 -24.20
N SER A 88 -11.11 -15.02 -24.39
CA SER A 88 -11.61 -16.07 -25.29
C SER A 88 -11.25 -15.81 -26.76
N ASP A 89 -11.09 -14.55 -27.15
CA ASP A 89 -10.60 -14.15 -28.49
C ASP A 89 -9.13 -14.55 -28.74
N TRP A 90 -8.37 -14.81 -27.67
CA TRP A 90 -6.98 -15.29 -27.72
C TRP A 90 -6.89 -16.81 -27.47
N GLY A 91 -8.02 -17.52 -27.43
CA GLY A 91 -8.07 -18.97 -27.20
C GLY A 91 -7.90 -19.39 -25.73
N MET A 92 -7.94 -18.45 -24.79
CA MET A 92 -7.79 -18.71 -23.34
C MET A 92 -9.15 -18.50 -22.66
N SER A 93 -9.87 -19.59 -22.37
CA SER A 93 -11.23 -19.54 -21.78
C SER A 93 -11.24 -19.44 -20.25
N THR A 94 -10.13 -19.79 -19.60
CA THR A 94 -10.02 -19.85 -18.14
C THR A 94 -8.62 -19.40 -17.77
N VAL A 95 -8.52 -18.42 -16.87
CA VAL A 95 -7.27 -17.95 -16.29
C VAL A 95 -7.40 -18.06 -14.78
N SER A 96 -6.62 -18.96 -14.20
CA SER A 96 -6.59 -19.22 -12.76
C SER A 96 -5.19 -19.00 -12.22
N GLY A 97 -5.06 -18.33 -11.07
CA GLY A 97 -3.79 -18.08 -10.41
C GLY A 97 -3.97 -17.63 -8.97
N GLU A 98 -2.90 -17.71 -8.20
CA GLU A 98 -2.82 -17.22 -6.83
C GLU A 98 -1.70 -16.19 -6.76
N LEU A 99 -2.00 -15.01 -6.25
CA LEU A 99 -0.97 -14.10 -5.80
C LEU A 99 -0.62 -14.47 -4.36
N GLU A 100 0.61 -14.94 -4.20
CA GLU A 100 1.21 -15.25 -2.91
C GLU A 100 1.54 -13.96 -2.16
N ASP A 101 1.40 -13.97 -0.83
CA ASP A 101 1.68 -12.85 0.07
C ASP A 101 2.98 -12.13 -0.31
N PHE A 102 2.90 -10.82 -0.56
CA PHE A 102 4.07 -10.00 -0.85
C PHE A 102 4.28 -8.92 0.20
N VAL A 103 5.55 -8.63 0.42
CA VAL A 103 6.01 -7.56 1.30
C VAL A 103 6.72 -6.52 0.45
N THR A 104 6.26 -5.27 0.50
CA THR A 104 6.92 -4.15 -0.17
C THR A 104 7.56 -3.21 0.83
N HIS A 105 8.80 -2.80 0.53
CA HIS A 105 9.60 -1.89 1.33
C HIS A 105 9.74 -0.56 0.59
N ALA A 106 9.41 0.55 1.24
CA ALA A 106 9.63 1.89 0.68
C ALA A 106 10.38 2.78 1.67
N LEU A 107 11.31 3.58 1.14
CA LEU A 107 12.14 4.52 1.89
C LEU A 107 11.90 5.93 1.38
N ALA A 108 11.82 6.90 2.29
CA ALA A 108 11.68 8.31 1.95
C ALA A 108 12.64 9.17 2.78
N ILE A 109 13.19 10.20 2.14
CA ILE A 109 14.02 11.22 2.77
C ILE A 109 13.48 12.59 2.38
N ARG A 110 13.35 13.50 3.36
CA ARG A 110 12.97 14.90 3.15
C ARG A 110 14.03 15.80 3.77
N VAL A 111 14.37 16.89 3.08
CA VAL A 111 15.28 17.93 3.60
C VAL A 111 14.62 19.28 3.41
N ASN A 112 14.55 20.06 4.49
CA ASN A 112 14.04 21.42 4.51
C ASN A 112 15.09 22.36 5.09
N TYR A 113 15.17 23.57 4.53
CA TYR A 113 16.05 24.64 4.99
C TYR A 113 15.24 25.94 5.15
N ARG A 114 15.37 26.60 6.31
CA ARG A 114 14.69 27.87 6.61
C ARG A 114 15.69 29.04 6.60
N PHE A 115 15.47 30.01 5.73
CA PHE A 115 16.24 31.26 5.61
C PHE A 115 15.67 32.38 6.47
#